data_AF-A0A1H4SJ85-F1
#
_entry.id   AF-A0A1H4SJ85-F1
#
_cell.length_a   1.000
_cell.length_b   1.000
_cell.length_c   1.000
_cell.angle_alpha   90.00
_cell.angle_beta   90.00
_cell.angle_gamma   90.00
#
_symmetry.space_group_name_H-M   'P 1'
#
loop_
_entity.id
_entity.type
_entity.pdbx_description
1 polymer ?
#
loop_
_entity_poly.entity_id
_entity_poly.type
_entity_poly.pdbx_seq_one_letter_code
_entity_poly.pdbx_strand_id
1 'polypeptide(L)'
;MPSPHAAINPLLISTLKRQPLSSIPEKPTVSLLPGILTKIITRYKKKIDLQFESNKQVLICGHCGSKGQYDIGFVAFNLERWQKDEKDSSFKSQPYQRDMMDYVQTTGYIRCKQCNGAGNWKAKDLFSMFGLLTRLFAEGKEDKSSYMAGEIALYDGSTPKWATDAEENFLNKLRENVQDGFLWNRLGNLYLKGGRPELAAAAYEKSIQVDPSQVESHYSLGRLLFQVDELEKSAYHSRMMLVYARHYPKMAILDLREILAIGLQNLYDIHVESDRKIAFMPTKEELEVLNSFKEVAAGSEPPTLSLVDLEVFPDDRKSFYPVAEMYMWLRKDEIPASERTLDQYLPEKRKQIVTRAGGHSATDLGTDSKPVVIRVRSEERAEKIYQLCERYELQCIIGIEYVEDLSDLRKALMQKLSPSNVYVPCLCGSGLKYKFCCGNKLKNFDLERFIEENGTGGGAK
;
A
#
# COMPACT_ATOMS: atom_id res chain seq x y z
N MET A 1 -34.02 -8.84 28.11
CA MET A 1 -32.71 -9.35 28.60
C MET A 1 -31.70 -8.22 28.52
N PRO A 2 -30.91 -7.91 29.55
CA PRO A 2 -30.02 -6.75 29.50
C PRO A 2 -28.88 -7.01 28.50
N SER A 3 -28.71 -6.06 27.58
CA SER A 3 -27.73 -6.02 26.49
C SER A 3 -26.29 -6.40 26.93
N PRO A 4 -25.60 -7.33 26.26
CA PRO A 4 -24.25 -7.76 26.63
C PRO A 4 -23.14 -6.82 26.11
N HIS A 5 -23.44 -5.59 25.70
CA HIS A 5 -22.54 -4.82 24.85
C HIS A 5 -21.59 -3.88 25.61
N ALA A 6 -20.30 -4.02 25.29
CA ALA A 6 -19.24 -3.09 25.62
C ALA A 6 -19.62 -1.70 25.07
N ALA A 7 -19.82 -0.75 25.99
CA ALA A 7 -20.36 0.56 25.66
C ALA A 7 -19.37 1.36 24.77
N ILE A 8 -19.93 2.20 23.88
CA ILE A 8 -19.19 2.99 22.89
C ILE A 8 -19.11 4.44 23.39
N ASN A 9 -18.03 5.15 23.09
CA ASN A 9 -17.94 6.58 23.39
C ASN A 9 -18.98 7.40 22.59
N PRO A 10 -19.89 8.17 23.24
CA PRO A 10 -20.82 9.06 22.53
C PRO A 10 -20.13 10.10 21.66
N LEU A 11 -18.94 10.55 22.07
CA LEU A 11 -18.15 11.49 21.29
C LEU A 11 -17.68 10.88 19.96
N LEU A 12 -17.35 9.58 19.92
CA LEU A 12 -17.01 8.90 18.67
C LEU A 12 -18.16 8.98 17.67
N ILE A 13 -19.39 8.66 18.11
CA ILE A 13 -20.57 8.68 17.23
C ILE A 13 -20.86 10.11 16.74
N SER A 14 -20.78 11.08 17.66
CA SER A 14 -20.93 12.51 17.36
C SER A 14 -19.94 12.96 16.28
N THR A 15 -18.65 12.63 16.44
CA THR A 15 -17.59 12.99 15.49
C THR A 15 -17.74 12.27 14.14
N LEU A 16 -18.05 10.97 14.14
CA LEU A 16 -18.26 10.18 12.91
C LEU A 16 -19.44 10.71 12.08
N LYS A 17 -20.55 11.09 12.74
CA LYS A 17 -21.78 11.56 12.09
C LYS A 17 -21.86 13.08 11.90
N ARG A 18 -20.92 13.84 12.47
CA ARG A 18 -20.97 15.31 12.54
C ARG A 18 -22.27 15.83 13.16
N GLN A 19 -22.69 15.21 14.26
CA GLN A 19 -23.90 15.56 15.00
C GLN A 19 -23.53 16.11 16.38
N PRO A 20 -24.32 17.03 16.97
CA PRO A 20 -24.05 17.53 18.31
C PRO A 20 -24.09 16.40 19.35
N LEU A 21 -23.18 16.42 20.32
CA LEU A 21 -23.09 15.39 21.37
C LEU A 21 -24.42 15.20 22.13
N SER A 22 -25.18 16.29 22.33
CA SER A 22 -26.51 16.26 22.96
C SER A 22 -27.55 15.43 22.21
N SER A 23 -27.34 15.14 20.93
CA SER A 23 -28.22 14.28 20.12
C SER A 23 -27.86 12.79 20.19
N ILE A 24 -26.71 12.46 20.78
CA ILE A 24 -26.24 11.07 20.90
C ILE A 24 -26.65 10.51 22.27
N PRO A 25 -27.25 9.30 22.33
CA PRO A 25 -27.53 8.64 23.59
C PRO A 25 -26.27 8.45 24.44
N GLU A 26 -26.39 8.54 25.76
CA GLU A 26 -25.25 8.33 26.68
C GLU A 26 -24.60 6.94 26.56
N LYS A 27 -25.37 5.95 26.10
CA LYS A 27 -24.93 4.57 25.90
C LYS A 27 -25.21 4.12 24.46
N PRO A 28 -24.43 4.62 23.49
CA PRO A 28 -24.61 4.25 22.10
C PRO A 28 -24.22 2.79 21.89
N THR A 29 -24.87 2.17 20.90
CA THR A 29 -24.62 0.78 20.50
C THR A 29 -24.06 0.73 19.09
N VAL A 30 -23.59 -0.45 18.68
CA VAL A 30 -22.98 -0.66 17.35
C VAL A 30 -23.91 -0.31 16.19
N SER A 31 -25.25 -0.28 16.39
CA SER A 31 -26.20 0.15 15.36
C SER A 31 -26.07 1.61 14.97
N LEU A 32 -25.44 2.43 15.82
CA LEU A 32 -25.19 3.84 15.54
C LEU A 32 -23.88 4.06 14.76
N LEU A 33 -23.03 3.04 14.56
CA LEU A 33 -21.82 3.20 13.78
C LEU A 33 -22.16 3.31 12.27
N PRO A 34 -21.61 4.31 11.54
CA PRO A 34 -21.75 4.41 10.09
C PRO A 34 -20.79 3.44 9.37
N GLY A 35 -20.90 3.38 8.05
CA GLY A 35 -19.99 2.58 7.21
C GLY A 35 -20.59 1.25 6.77
N ILE A 36 -20.22 0.83 5.56
CA ILE A 36 -20.64 -0.46 5.00
C ILE A 36 -19.73 -1.57 5.53
N LEU A 37 -18.41 -1.33 5.55
CA LEU A 37 -17.43 -2.30 6.03
C LEU A 37 -17.61 -2.55 7.54
N THR A 38 -17.95 -1.52 8.28
CA THR A 38 -18.28 -1.55 9.71
C THR A 38 -19.41 -2.52 10.00
N LYS A 39 -20.47 -2.51 9.16
CA LYS A 39 -21.59 -3.45 9.31
C LYS A 39 -21.16 -4.89 9.04
N ILE A 40 -20.34 -5.09 8.02
CA ILE A 40 -19.76 -6.40 7.67
C ILE A 40 -18.91 -6.92 8.85
N ILE A 41 -17.96 -6.12 9.30
CA ILE A 41 -17.06 -6.45 10.42
C ILE A 41 -17.84 -6.69 11.71
N THR A 42 -18.86 -5.87 12.01
CA THR A 42 -19.73 -6.07 13.18
C THR A 42 -20.44 -7.43 13.14
N ARG A 43 -20.93 -7.84 11.96
CA ARG A 43 -21.63 -9.12 11.77
C ARG A 43 -20.70 -10.30 12.00
N TYR A 44 -19.46 -10.23 11.51
CA TYR A 44 -18.51 -11.34 11.51
C TYR A 44 -17.39 -11.22 12.55
N LYS A 45 -17.49 -10.29 13.50
CA LYS A 45 -16.42 -9.99 14.48
C LYS A 45 -15.89 -11.18 15.28
N LYS A 46 -16.65 -12.27 15.39
CA LYS A 46 -16.20 -13.50 16.07
C LYS A 46 -15.17 -14.30 15.28
N LYS A 47 -15.06 -14.08 13.96
CA LYS A 47 -14.04 -14.67 13.09
C LYS A 47 -12.70 -13.93 13.14
N ILE A 48 -12.69 -12.72 13.69
CA ILE A 48 -11.52 -11.85 13.70
C ILE A 48 -10.61 -12.27 14.84
N ASP A 49 -9.39 -12.63 14.49
CA ASP A 49 -8.36 -12.97 15.46
C ASP A 49 -7.90 -11.71 16.18
N LEU A 50 -8.03 -11.73 17.51
CA LEU A 50 -7.56 -10.64 18.35
C LEU A 50 -6.03 -10.67 18.41
N GLN A 51 -5.42 -9.48 18.42
CA GLN A 51 -3.96 -9.35 18.50
C GLN A 51 -3.39 -9.92 19.81
N PHE A 52 -4.16 -9.86 20.89
CA PHE A 52 -3.78 -10.35 22.21
C PHE A 52 -4.83 -11.34 22.71
N GLU A 53 -4.38 -12.29 23.53
CA GLU A 53 -5.30 -13.18 24.22
C GLU A 53 -6.20 -12.42 25.20
N SER A 54 -7.37 -12.99 25.46
CA SER A 54 -8.35 -12.38 26.34
C SER A 54 -7.85 -12.36 27.79
N ASN A 55 -7.72 -11.17 28.36
CA ASN A 55 -7.25 -10.98 29.72
C ASN A 55 -8.38 -10.39 30.58
N LYS A 56 -9.25 -11.26 31.08
CA LYS A 56 -10.46 -10.84 31.78
C LYS A 56 -10.19 -10.59 33.27
N GLN A 57 -10.39 -9.35 33.70
CA GLN A 57 -10.21 -8.92 35.07
C GLN A 57 -11.48 -8.28 35.64
N VAL A 58 -11.61 -8.35 36.96
CA VAL A 58 -12.72 -7.72 37.68
C VAL A 58 -12.31 -6.30 38.09
N LEU A 59 -13.01 -5.31 37.55
CA LEU A 59 -12.79 -3.90 37.82
C LEU A 59 -13.99 -3.27 38.51
N ILE A 60 -13.73 -2.27 39.33
CA ILE A 60 -14.73 -1.41 39.95
C ILE A 60 -14.68 -0.05 39.25
N CYS A 61 -15.81 0.39 38.72
CA CYS A 61 -15.91 1.70 38.08
C CYS A 61 -15.78 2.80 39.14
N GLY A 62 -14.80 3.70 38.99
CA GLY A 62 -14.60 4.84 39.88
C GLY A 62 -15.69 5.91 39.79
N HIS A 63 -16.51 5.88 38.74
CA HIS A 63 -17.59 6.87 38.52
C HIS A 63 -18.90 6.50 39.21
N CYS A 64 -19.31 5.23 39.18
CA CYS A 64 -20.59 4.77 39.74
C CYS A 64 -20.48 3.64 40.76
N GLY A 65 -19.27 3.18 41.07
CA GLY A 65 -19.02 2.08 42.01
C GLY A 65 -19.40 0.69 41.50
N SER A 66 -19.97 0.56 40.29
CA SER A 66 -20.39 -0.75 39.78
C SER A 66 -19.19 -1.65 39.50
N LYS A 67 -19.29 -2.91 39.92
CA LYS A 67 -18.31 -3.96 39.67
C LYS A 67 -18.65 -4.71 38.38
N GLY A 68 -17.64 -5.05 37.58
CA GLY A 68 -17.83 -5.86 36.39
C GLY A 68 -16.56 -6.57 35.95
N GLN A 69 -16.71 -7.63 35.16
CA GLN A 69 -15.61 -8.30 34.48
C GLN A 69 -15.39 -7.67 33.10
N TYR A 70 -14.15 -7.29 32.81
CA TYR A 70 -13.72 -6.59 31.62
C TYR A 70 -12.45 -7.22 31.07
N ASP A 71 -12.31 -7.21 29.75
CA ASP A 71 -11.07 -7.61 29.11
C ASP A 71 -10.10 -6.43 29.09
N ILE A 72 -8.98 -6.54 29.81
CA ILE A 72 -7.95 -5.51 29.86
C ILE A 72 -6.92 -5.67 28.73
N GLY A 73 -7.01 -6.73 27.94
CA GLY A 73 -6.08 -7.03 26.87
C GLY A 73 -4.64 -7.14 27.37
N PHE A 74 -3.73 -6.57 26.59
CA PHE A 74 -2.31 -6.59 26.89
C PHE A 74 -1.96 -5.58 27.97
N VAL A 75 -1.04 -5.96 28.85
CA VAL A 75 -0.63 -5.20 30.03
C VAL A 75 0.85 -4.86 29.93
N ALA A 76 1.16 -3.57 29.93
CA ALA A 76 2.54 -3.11 30.11
C ALA A 76 2.75 -2.61 31.53
N PHE A 77 3.83 -3.06 32.17
CA PHE A 77 4.23 -2.63 33.50
C PHE A 77 5.51 -1.81 33.43
N ASN A 78 5.46 -0.56 33.88
CA ASN A 78 6.63 0.31 33.94
C ASN A 78 7.52 -0.07 35.14
N LEU A 79 8.31 -1.12 34.93
CA LEU A 79 9.24 -1.66 35.93
C LEU A 79 10.31 -0.64 36.33
N GLU A 80 10.82 0.13 35.37
CA GLU A 80 11.86 1.12 35.63
C GLU A 80 11.39 2.22 36.58
N ARG A 81 10.20 2.78 36.33
CA ARG A 81 9.61 3.80 37.19
C ARG A 81 9.28 3.23 38.56
N TRP A 82 8.74 2.01 38.63
CA TRP A 82 8.48 1.35 39.89
C TRP A 82 9.76 1.16 40.73
N GLN A 83 10.85 0.67 40.13
CA GLN A 83 12.14 0.51 40.82
C GLN A 83 12.77 1.84 41.25
N LYS A 84 12.61 2.91 40.45
CA LYS A 84 13.09 4.26 40.81
C LYS A 84 12.33 4.78 42.02
N ASP A 85 11.00 4.68 41.98
CA ASP A 85 10.13 5.09 43.08
C ASP A 85 10.44 4.27 44.35
N GLU A 86 10.65 2.96 44.24
CA GLU A 86 10.98 2.08 45.38
C GLU A 86 12.26 2.48 46.14
N LYS A 87 13.25 3.01 45.41
CA LYS A 87 14.52 3.46 45.97
C LYS A 87 14.42 4.83 46.66
N ASP A 88 13.37 5.60 46.41
CA ASP A 88 13.15 6.89 47.05
C ASP A 88 12.71 6.70 48.51
N SER A 89 13.40 7.36 49.44
CA SER A 89 13.10 7.33 50.88
C SER A 89 11.66 7.77 51.23
N SER A 90 11.03 8.60 50.39
CA SER A 90 9.62 9.01 50.53
C SER A 90 8.62 7.90 50.17
N PHE A 91 9.04 6.91 49.37
CA PHE A 91 8.23 5.75 49.01
C PHE A 91 8.05 4.80 50.21
N LYS A 92 9.08 4.68 51.05
CA LYS A 92 9.06 3.82 52.24
C LYS A 92 8.17 4.35 53.38
N SER A 93 7.84 5.64 53.40
CA SER A 93 7.02 6.24 54.46
C SER A 93 5.52 6.19 54.17
N GLN A 94 5.09 5.94 52.92
CA GLN A 94 3.67 5.82 52.53
C GLN A 94 3.38 4.62 51.58
N PRO A 95 3.82 3.39 51.91
CA PRO A 95 3.66 2.22 51.03
C PRO A 95 2.20 1.83 50.76
N TYR A 96 1.24 2.27 51.59
CA TYR A 96 -0.19 1.96 51.44
C TYR A 96 -0.95 2.94 50.54
N GLN A 97 -0.33 4.04 50.09
CA GLN A 97 -1.02 5.09 49.31
C GLN A 97 -0.84 4.98 47.79
N ARG A 98 0.18 4.27 47.29
CA ARG A 98 0.42 4.14 45.85
C ARG A 98 -0.08 2.78 45.35
N ASP A 99 -1.05 2.81 44.44
CA ASP A 99 -1.65 1.61 43.84
C ASP A 99 -0.72 1.09 42.73
N MET A 100 -0.46 -0.22 42.67
CA MET A 100 0.33 -0.83 41.58
C MET A 100 -0.24 -0.49 40.19
N MET A 101 -1.54 -0.19 40.13
CA MET A 101 -2.22 0.34 38.94
C MET A 101 -1.57 1.61 38.39
N ASP A 102 -0.81 2.39 39.17
CA ASP A 102 -0.16 3.63 38.71
C ASP A 102 1.03 3.38 37.77
N TYR A 103 1.52 2.14 37.73
CA TYR A 103 2.62 1.69 36.87
C TYR A 103 2.13 0.78 35.73
N VAL A 104 0.82 0.58 35.60
CA VAL A 104 0.21 -0.33 34.64
C VAL A 104 -0.47 0.44 33.52
N GLN A 105 -0.18 0.05 32.28
CA GLN A 105 -0.94 0.44 31.09
C GLN A 105 -1.62 -0.77 30.48
N THR A 106 -2.77 -0.56 29.84
CA THR A 106 -3.53 -1.65 29.21
C THR A 106 -4.04 -1.28 27.83
N THR A 107 -4.10 -2.26 26.92
CA THR A 107 -4.65 -2.04 25.57
C THR A 107 -6.16 -2.21 25.50
N GLY A 108 -6.77 -2.92 26.45
CA GLY A 108 -8.21 -3.22 26.44
C GLY A 108 -9.07 -1.96 26.35
N TYR A 109 -10.06 -1.98 25.45
CA TYR A 109 -11.04 -0.91 25.36
C TYR A 109 -12.16 -1.11 26.38
N ILE A 110 -12.10 -0.38 27.50
CA ILE A 110 -12.97 -0.63 28.65
C ILE A 110 -13.80 0.59 29.01
N ARG A 111 -15.12 0.47 28.85
CA ARG A 111 -16.12 1.41 29.37
C ARG A 111 -17.09 0.70 30.30
N CYS A 112 -17.52 1.39 31.35
CA CYS A 112 -18.40 0.84 32.37
C CYS A 112 -19.73 0.36 31.77
N LYS A 113 -20.09 -0.90 32.03
CA LYS A 113 -21.36 -1.48 31.58
C LYS A 113 -22.58 -0.73 32.16
N GLN A 114 -22.43 -0.12 33.34
CA GLN A 114 -23.51 0.58 34.04
C GLN A 114 -23.61 2.07 33.69
N CYS A 115 -22.51 2.82 33.61
CA CYS A 115 -22.56 4.28 33.37
C CYS A 115 -21.84 4.74 32.09
N ASN A 116 -21.20 3.83 31.34
CA ASN A 116 -20.35 4.15 30.17
C ASN A 116 -19.14 5.08 30.47
N GLY A 117 -18.84 5.33 31.74
CA GLY A 117 -17.63 6.02 32.16
C GLY A 117 -16.38 5.19 31.89
N ALA A 118 -15.26 5.87 31.66
CA ALA A 118 -13.96 5.28 31.33
C ALA A 118 -12.82 6.01 32.07
N GLY A 119 -11.59 5.53 31.96
CA GLY A 119 -10.38 6.16 32.54
C GLY A 119 -10.21 6.07 34.06
N ASN A 120 -11.30 5.93 34.82
CA ASN A 120 -11.28 5.83 36.29
C ASN A 120 -11.69 4.42 36.75
N TRP A 121 -10.70 3.56 36.94
CA TRP A 121 -10.88 2.15 37.29
C TRP A 121 -10.08 1.78 38.54
N LYS A 122 -10.73 1.04 39.44
CA LYS A 122 -10.08 0.43 40.60
C LYS A 122 -10.00 -1.08 40.43
N ALA A 123 -8.84 -1.64 40.72
CA ALA A 123 -8.64 -3.07 40.80
C ALA A 123 -9.12 -3.60 42.14
N LYS A 124 -9.81 -4.75 42.15
CA LYS A 124 -10.10 -5.44 43.41
C LYS A 124 -8.90 -6.27 43.87
N ASP A 125 -8.34 -7.07 42.95
CA ASP A 125 -7.36 -8.12 43.23
C ASP A 125 -6.30 -8.25 42.11
N LEU A 126 -6.17 -7.27 41.19
CA LEU A 126 -5.58 -7.51 39.85
C LEU A 126 -4.14 -8.04 39.85
N PHE A 127 -3.38 -7.80 40.90
CA PHE A 127 -1.99 -8.20 40.98
C PHE A 127 -1.68 -8.55 42.43
N SER A 128 -1.73 -9.83 42.83
CA SER A 128 -0.73 -10.20 43.83
C SER A 128 0.61 -9.89 43.16
N MET A 129 1.42 -9.03 43.79
CA MET A 129 2.73 -8.60 43.26
C MET A 129 3.50 -9.80 42.68
N PHE A 130 3.40 -10.94 43.37
CA PHE A 130 3.93 -12.22 42.95
C PHE A 130 3.37 -12.71 41.60
N GLY A 131 2.05 -12.79 41.42
CA GLY A 131 1.44 -13.30 40.19
C GLY A 131 1.68 -12.44 38.93
N LEU A 132 1.93 -11.14 39.07
CA LEU A 132 2.35 -10.29 37.95
C LEU A 132 3.82 -10.48 37.64
N LEU A 133 4.68 -10.36 38.67
CA LEU A 133 6.13 -10.49 38.50
C LEU A 133 6.50 -11.90 38.01
N THR A 134 5.87 -12.96 38.54
CA THR A 134 6.08 -14.33 38.04
C THR A 134 5.73 -14.45 36.56
N ARG A 135 4.69 -13.78 36.06
CA ARG A 135 4.35 -13.80 34.62
C ARG A 135 5.29 -12.94 33.77
N LEU A 136 5.77 -11.82 34.31
CA LEU A 136 6.77 -10.96 33.65
C LEU A 136 8.15 -11.63 33.56
N PHE A 137 8.52 -12.43 34.56
CA PHE A 137 9.80 -13.14 34.64
C PHE A 137 9.71 -14.63 34.28
N ALA A 138 8.52 -15.12 33.89
CA ALA A 138 8.39 -16.45 33.32
C ALA A 138 9.04 -16.43 31.93
N GLU A 139 10.33 -16.74 31.88
CA GLU A 139 11.07 -16.98 30.65
C GLU A 139 10.48 -18.22 29.96
N GLY A 140 9.64 -18.02 28.95
CA GLY A 140 9.00 -19.13 28.25
C GLY A 140 8.10 -18.69 27.10
N LYS A 141 8.73 -18.42 25.95
CA LYS A 141 8.22 -18.52 24.58
C LYS A 141 6.69 -18.75 24.41
N GLU A 142 5.90 -17.69 24.48
CA GLU A 142 4.63 -17.62 23.78
C GLU A 142 4.50 -16.24 23.13
N ASP A 143 4.38 -16.21 21.80
CA ASP A 143 4.33 -15.02 20.93
C ASP A 143 3.10 -14.11 21.18
N LYS A 144 2.26 -14.46 22.17
CA LYS A 144 1.00 -13.80 22.54
C LYS A 144 0.90 -13.48 24.04
N SER A 145 2.02 -13.44 24.76
CA SER A 145 2.00 -13.13 26.19
C SER A 145 1.24 -11.82 26.45
N SER A 146 0.27 -11.83 27.37
CA SER A 146 -0.56 -10.65 27.66
C SER A 146 0.16 -9.59 28.51
N TYR A 147 1.49 -9.71 28.67
CA TYR A 147 2.27 -8.92 29.64
C TYR A 147 3.66 -8.55 29.08
N MET A 148 4.08 -7.31 29.33
CA MET A 148 5.48 -6.90 29.13
C MET A 148 5.97 -5.95 30.22
N ALA A 149 7.29 -5.93 30.42
CA ALA A 149 7.96 -4.83 31.11
C ALA A 149 8.25 -3.70 30.10
N GLY A 150 7.83 -2.48 30.42
CA GLY A 150 8.01 -1.31 29.57
C GLY A 150 6.79 -0.40 29.55
N GLU A 151 6.75 0.49 28.57
CA GLU A 151 5.65 1.43 28.36
C GLU A 151 5.07 1.31 26.96
N ILE A 152 3.76 1.53 26.87
CA ILE A 152 3.04 1.71 25.61
C ILE A 152 3.02 3.20 25.32
N ALA A 153 3.73 3.59 24.27
CA ALA A 153 3.68 4.93 23.71
C ALA A 153 2.83 4.97 22.44
N LEU A 154 2.10 6.07 22.26
CA LEU A 154 1.39 6.38 21.02
C LEU A 154 2.32 7.08 20.03
N TYR A 155 1.82 7.33 18.81
CA TYR A 155 2.59 7.96 17.74
C TYR A 155 3.09 9.38 18.09
N ASP A 156 2.41 10.07 19.01
CA ASP A 156 2.76 11.42 19.47
C ASP A 156 3.63 11.41 20.74
N GLY A 157 4.11 10.24 21.15
CA GLY A 157 4.92 10.05 22.34
C GLY A 157 4.13 10.01 23.65
N SER A 158 2.81 10.21 23.62
CA SER A 158 2.00 10.11 24.84
C SER A 158 1.88 8.66 25.33
N THR A 159 1.83 8.49 26.65
CA THR A 159 1.78 7.19 27.33
C THR A 159 0.49 7.04 28.15
N PRO A 160 -0.67 6.87 27.49
CA PRO A 160 -1.95 6.77 28.18
C PRO A 160 -2.01 5.53 29.06
N LYS A 161 -2.63 5.66 30.24
CA LYS A 161 -2.87 4.52 31.14
C LYS A 161 -3.89 3.55 30.55
N TRP A 162 -5.01 4.09 30.07
CA TRP A 162 -6.08 3.32 29.45
C TRP A 162 -6.21 3.65 27.97
N ALA A 163 -6.54 2.65 27.14
CA ALA A 163 -6.88 2.87 25.75
C ALA A 163 -8.04 3.87 25.57
N THR A 164 -8.95 3.98 26.54
CA THR A 164 -10.02 4.99 26.50
C THR A 164 -9.52 6.41 26.75
N ASP A 165 -8.42 6.61 27.48
CA ASP A 165 -7.85 7.95 27.65
C ASP A 165 -7.21 8.42 26.35
N ALA A 166 -6.57 7.49 25.63
CA ALA A 166 -6.06 7.71 24.28
C ALA A 166 -7.19 8.04 23.29
N GLU A 167 -8.32 7.32 23.37
CA GLU A 167 -9.51 7.58 22.56
C GLU A 167 -10.00 9.01 22.77
N GLU A 168 -10.19 9.46 24.02
CA GLU A 168 -10.66 10.82 24.31
C GLU A 168 -9.69 11.87 23.73
N ASN A 169 -8.38 11.66 23.86
CA ASN A 169 -7.38 12.56 23.27
C ASN A 169 -7.50 12.62 21.74
N PHE A 170 -7.56 11.48 21.05
CA PHE A 170 -7.75 11.46 19.59
C PHE A 170 -9.06 12.11 19.17
N LEU A 171 -10.17 11.84 19.86
CA LEU A 171 -11.46 12.43 19.54
C LEU A 171 -11.48 13.95 19.78
N ASN A 172 -10.74 14.45 20.76
CA ASN A 172 -10.57 15.89 20.99
C ASN A 172 -9.82 16.54 19.82
N LYS A 173 -8.68 15.98 19.38
CA LYS A 173 -7.95 16.47 18.21
C LYS A 173 -8.80 16.40 16.93
N LEU A 174 -9.56 15.32 16.75
CA LEU A 174 -10.45 15.15 15.60
C LEU A 174 -11.66 16.10 15.62
N ARG A 175 -12.07 16.65 16.77
CA ARG A 175 -13.06 17.73 16.81
C ARG A 175 -12.51 19.04 16.25
N GLU A 176 -11.23 19.31 16.44
CA GLU A 176 -10.54 20.48 15.89
C GLU A 176 -10.28 20.33 14.39
N ASN A 177 -9.86 19.14 13.95
CA ASN A 177 -9.66 18.82 12.54
C ASN A 177 -10.26 17.45 12.16
N VAL A 178 -11.53 17.47 11.73
CA VAL A 178 -12.30 16.24 11.37
C VAL A 178 -11.77 15.57 10.10
N GLN A 179 -10.95 16.26 9.30
CA GLN A 179 -10.46 15.79 8.01
C GLN A 179 -9.05 15.15 8.10
N ASP A 180 -8.55 14.89 9.30
CA ASP A 180 -7.26 14.24 9.49
C ASP A 180 -7.39 12.70 9.36
N GLY A 181 -7.17 12.20 8.15
CA GLY A 181 -7.21 10.76 7.86
C GLY A 181 -6.18 9.96 8.65
N PHE A 182 -5.05 10.56 9.00
CA PHE A 182 -4.00 9.89 9.78
C PHE A 182 -4.45 9.69 11.23
N LEU A 183 -5.04 10.71 11.87
CA LEU A 183 -5.62 10.57 13.21
C LEU A 183 -6.72 9.51 13.26
N TRP A 184 -7.60 9.47 12.26
CA TRP A 184 -8.62 8.41 12.15
C TRP A 184 -7.99 7.02 12.05
N ASN A 185 -6.89 6.86 11.30
CA ASN A 185 -6.15 5.60 11.24
C ASN A 185 -5.58 5.21 12.62
N ARG A 186 -4.95 6.15 13.31
CA ARG A 186 -4.35 5.90 14.64
C ARG A 186 -5.41 5.54 15.68
N LEU A 187 -6.59 6.16 15.61
CA LEU A 187 -7.76 5.79 16.40
C LEU A 187 -8.26 4.37 16.06
N GLY A 188 -8.28 4.00 14.77
CA GLY A 188 -8.60 2.64 14.34
C GLY A 188 -7.64 1.59 14.90
N ASN A 189 -6.33 1.87 14.87
CA ASN A 189 -5.30 1.00 15.44
C ASN A 189 -5.47 0.81 16.95
N LEU A 190 -5.83 1.88 17.67
CA LEU A 190 -6.14 1.83 19.09
C LEU A 190 -7.33 0.90 19.36
N TYR A 191 -8.41 1.01 18.60
CA TYR A 191 -9.57 0.13 18.74
C TYR A 191 -9.26 -1.33 18.43
N LEU A 192 -8.46 -1.58 17.38
CA LEU A 192 -8.09 -2.93 16.99
C LEU A 192 -7.25 -3.60 18.10
N LYS A 193 -6.24 -2.89 18.62
CA LYS A 193 -5.44 -3.31 19.79
C LYS A 193 -6.27 -3.52 21.05
N GLY A 194 -7.36 -2.76 21.19
CA GLY A 194 -8.32 -2.89 22.29
C GLY A 194 -9.42 -3.91 22.09
N GLY A 195 -9.34 -4.74 21.04
CA GLY A 195 -10.27 -5.84 20.78
C GLY A 195 -11.64 -5.40 20.29
N ARG A 196 -11.73 -4.24 19.62
CA ARG A 196 -12.95 -3.65 19.08
C ARG A 196 -12.86 -3.46 17.57
N PRO A 197 -12.82 -4.55 16.78
CA PRO A 197 -12.68 -4.47 15.33
C PRO A 197 -13.82 -3.70 14.66
N GLU A 198 -15.03 -3.69 15.23
CA GLU A 198 -16.15 -2.89 14.73
C GLU A 198 -15.91 -1.37 14.84
N LEU A 199 -15.26 -0.92 15.91
CA LEU A 199 -14.91 0.49 16.07
C LEU A 199 -13.71 0.84 15.18
N ALA A 200 -12.76 -0.09 15.06
CA ALA A 200 -11.62 0.05 14.16
C ALA A 200 -12.07 0.23 12.71
N ALA A 201 -12.97 -0.62 12.22
CA ALA A 201 -13.53 -0.53 10.88
C ALA A 201 -14.21 0.83 10.61
N ALA A 202 -14.99 1.34 11.56
CA ALA A 202 -15.62 2.66 11.43
C ALA A 202 -14.60 3.80 11.34
N ALA A 203 -13.53 3.73 12.13
CA ALA A 203 -12.45 4.71 12.09
C ALA A 203 -11.63 4.61 10.80
N TYR A 204 -11.30 3.41 10.32
CA TYR A 204 -10.58 3.23 9.06
C TYR A 204 -11.42 3.62 7.84
N GLU A 205 -12.72 3.29 7.81
CA GLU A 205 -13.62 3.78 6.76
C GLU A 205 -13.67 5.31 6.75
N LYS A 206 -13.73 5.93 7.94
CA LYS A 206 -13.70 7.39 8.03
C LYS A 206 -12.37 7.97 7.55
N SER A 207 -11.26 7.30 7.89
CA SER A 207 -9.91 7.65 7.47
C SER A 207 -9.80 7.72 5.95
N ILE A 208 -10.22 6.67 5.22
CA ILE A 208 -10.17 6.66 3.75
C ILE A 208 -11.23 7.56 3.09
N GLN A 209 -12.33 7.86 3.79
CA GLN A 209 -13.33 8.82 3.30
C GLN A 209 -12.77 10.25 3.28
N VAL A 210 -11.95 10.63 4.25
CA VAL A 210 -11.37 11.98 4.35
C VAL A 210 -10.02 12.09 3.65
N ASP A 211 -9.25 11.00 3.61
CA ASP A 211 -7.99 10.88 2.90
C ASP A 211 -7.93 9.52 2.17
N PRO A 212 -8.37 9.45 0.91
CA PRO A 212 -8.31 8.22 0.13
C PRO A 212 -6.90 7.64 0.02
N SER A 213 -5.86 8.48 0.10
CA SER A 213 -4.47 8.05 -0.02
C SER A 213 -3.89 7.42 1.26
N GLN A 214 -4.70 7.24 2.30
CA GLN A 214 -4.26 6.77 3.61
C GLN A 214 -3.96 5.26 3.61
N VAL A 215 -2.75 4.91 3.17
CA VAL A 215 -2.26 3.54 2.92
C VAL A 215 -2.47 2.59 4.10
N GLU A 216 -2.15 2.96 5.33
CA GLU A 216 -2.33 2.09 6.52
C GLU A 216 -3.78 1.72 6.76
N SER A 217 -4.74 2.58 6.40
CA SER A 217 -6.16 2.30 6.59
C SER A 217 -6.66 1.31 5.55
N HIS A 218 -6.17 1.41 4.30
CA HIS A 218 -6.37 0.39 3.27
C HIS A 218 -5.80 -0.96 3.72
N TYR A 219 -4.54 -0.98 4.19
CA TYR A 219 -3.92 -2.19 4.74
C TYR A 219 -4.74 -2.81 5.88
N SER A 220 -5.17 -1.99 6.85
CA SER A 220 -5.91 -2.47 8.02
C SER A 220 -7.29 -3.00 7.66
N LEU A 221 -8.02 -2.33 6.76
CA LEU A 221 -9.31 -2.80 6.25
C LEU A 221 -9.17 -4.07 5.43
N GLY A 222 -8.17 -4.15 4.55
CA GLY A 222 -7.88 -5.35 3.76
C GLY A 222 -7.70 -6.57 4.65
N ARG A 223 -6.85 -6.46 5.68
CA ARG A 223 -6.64 -7.54 6.66
C ARG A 223 -7.91 -7.94 7.40
N LEU A 224 -8.69 -6.97 7.88
CA LEU A 224 -9.95 -7.25 8.57
C LEU A 224 -10.97 -7.94 7.66
N LEU A 225 -11.05 -7.53 6.39
CA LEU A 225 -11.95 -8.09 5.39
C LEU A 225 -11.54 -9.51 4.97
N PHE A 226 -10.23 -9.76 4.86
CA PHE A 226 -9.71 -11.10 4.61
C PHE A 226 -10.14 -12.10 5.70
N GLN A 227 -9.99 -11.73 6.98
CA GLN A 227 -10.38 -12.61 8.11
C GLN A 227 -11.88 -12.92 8.18
N VAL A 228 -12.73 -12.07 7.60
CA VAL A 228 -14.18 -12.29 7.57
C VAL A 228 -14.67 -12.90 6.25
N ASP A 229 -13.75 -13.30 5.36
CA ASP A 229 -14.03 -13.95 4.08
C ASP A 229 -14.74 -13.02 3.06
N GLU A 230 -14.38 -11.73 3.09
CA GLU A 230 -14.87 -10.73 2.13
C GLU A 230 -13.76 -10.41 1.12
N LEU A 231 -13.41 -11.42 0.33
CA LEU A 231 -12.21 -11.47 -0.51
C LEU A 231 -12.15 -10.35 -1.56
N GLU A 232 -13.25 -10.02 -2.25
CA GLU A 232 -13.25 -8.93 -3.24
C GLU A 232 -12.95 -7.57 -2.61
N LYS A 233 -13.52 -7.29 -1.43
CA LYS A 233 -13.28 -6.03 -0.72
C LYS A 233 -11.88 -5.99 -0.13
N SER A 234 -11.41 -7.13 0.40
CA SER A 234 -10.03 -7.28 0.85
C SER A 234 -9.04 -6.95 -0.27
N ALA A 235 -9.20 -7.58 -1.44
CA ALA A 235 -8.36 -7.36 -2.60
C ALA A 235 -8.43 -5.91 -3.10
N TYR A 236 -9.62 -5.31 -3.15
CA TYR A 236 -9.76 -3.88 -3.48
C TYR A 236 -8.88 -3.00 -2.56
N HIS A 237 -8.98 -3.17 -1.24
CA HIS A 237 -8.17 -2.36 -0.33
C HIS A 237 -6.67 -2.67 -0.44
N SER A 238 -6.28 -3.92 -0.68
CA SER A 238 -4.89 -4.29 -0.93
C SER A 238 -4.34 -3.74 -2.26
N ARG A 239 -5.16 -3.58 -3.30
CA ARG A 239 -4.72 -2.92 -4.56
C ARG A 239 -4.62 -1.41 -4.38
N MET A 240 -5.57 -0.79 -3.72
CA MET A 240 -5.54 0.66 -3.47
C MET A 240 -4.33 1.10 -2.64
N MET A 241 -3.85 0.29 -1.68
CA MET A 241 -2.60 0.61 -0.98
C MET A 241 -1.38 0.64 -1.92
N LEU A 242 -1.34 -0.21 -2.95
CA LEU A 242 -0.30 -0.17 -3.99
C LEU A 242 -0.42 1.10 -4.84
N VAL A 243 -1.64 1.44 -5.26
CA VAL A 243 -1.92 2.63 -6.06
C VAL A 243 -1.43 3.89 -5.33
N TYR A 244 -1.74 4.05 -4.05
CA TYR A 244 -1.39 5.27 -3.31
C TYR A 244 0.05 5.31 -2.75
N ALA A 245 0.78 4.20 -2.79
CA ALA A 245 2.12 4.08 -2.19
C ALA A 245 3.10 5.18 -2.60
N ARG A 246 3.15 5.51 -3.90
CA ARG A 246 4.05 6.51 -4.48
C ARG A 246 3.91 7.92 -3.88
N HIS A 247 2.77 8.25 -3.30
CA HIS A 247 2.48 9.57 -2.74
C HIS A 247 2.25 9.54 -1.22
N TYR A 248 2.69 8.50 -0.52
CA TYR A 248 2.35 8.30 0.89
C TYR A 248 3.49 8.59 1.89
N PRO A 249 3.70 9.84 2.35
CA PRO A 249 4.91 10.24 3.10
C PRO A 249 4.88 9.90 4.60
N LYS A 250 3.76 9.39 5.14
CA LYS A 250 3.53 9.33 6.60
C LYS A 250 4.05 8.04 7.26
N MET A 251 4.82 7.24 6.53
CA MET A 251 5.43 5.99 6.99
C MET A 251 6.89 5.92 6.52
N ALA A 252 7.76 5.35 7.36
CA ALA A 252 9.15 5.12 7.00
C ALA A 252 9.24 4.23 5.76
N ILE A 253 10.22 4.48 4.90
CA ILE A 253 10.24 3.88 3.56
C ILE A 253 10.34 2.35 3.59
N LEU A 254 11.10 1.79 4.54
CA LEU A 254 11.25 0.34 4.71
C LEU A 254 9.95 -0.30 5.24
N ASP A 255 9.27 0.36 6.18
CA ASP A 255 7.97 -0.08 6.68
C ASP A 255 6.91 -0.03 5.57
N LEU A 256 6.97 0.99 4.71
CA LEU A 256 6.08 1.11 3.55
C LEU A 256 6.32 -0.06 2.59
N ARG A 257 7.58 -0.34 2.21
CA ARG A 257 7.91 -1.50 1.38
C ARG A 257 7.37 -2.80 1.98
N GLU A 258 7.55 -2.97 3.29
CA GLU A 258 7.12 -4.16 4.01
C GLU A 258 5.60 -4.36 3.96
N ILE A 259 4.81 -3.32 4.25
CA ILE A 259 3.34 -3.46 4.20
C ILE A 259 2.85 -3.69 2.77
N LEU A 260 3.51 -3.12 1.75
CA LEU A 260 3.17 -3.37 0.35
C LEU A 260 3.46 -4.81 -0.05
N ALA A 261 4.58 -5.38 0.41
CA ALA A 261 4.90 -6.78 0.22
C ALA A 261 3.88 -7.71 0.90
N ILE A 262 3.44 -7.40 2.12
CA ILE A 262 2.33 -8.12 2.79
C ILE A 262 1.04 -7.99 1.98
N GLY A 263 0.73 -6.80 1.47
CA GLY A 263 -0.43 -6.53 0.64
C GLY A 263 -0.43 -7.34 -0.66
N LEU A 264 0.73 -7.46 -1.31
CA LEU A 264 0.91 -8.28 -2.51
C LEU A 264 0.78 -9.77 -2.18
N GLN A 265 1.37 -10.27 -1.10
CA GLN A 265 1.20 -11.66 -0.69
C GLN A 265 -0.28 -11.98 -0.45
N ASN A 266 -1.00 -11.12 0.27
CA ASN A 266 -2.45 -11.26 0.48
C ASN A 266 -3.24 -11.23 -0.85
N LEU A 267 -2.86 -10.38 -1.81
CA LEU A 267 -3.49 -10.35 -3.13
C LEU A 267 -3.25 -11.64 -3.92
N TYR A 268 -2.05 -12.23 -3.79
CA TYR A 268 -1.73 -13.50 -4.42
C TYR A 268 -2.61 -14.61 -3.83
N ASP A 269 -2.72 -14.68 -2.51
CA ASP A 269 -3.54 -15.67 -1.82
C ASP A 269 -5.00 -15.56 -2.24
N ILE A 270 -5.57 -14.35 -2.25
CA ILE A 270 -6.94 -14.10 -2.72
C ILE A 270 -7.11 -14.48 -4.20
N HIS A 271 -6.14 -14.15 -5.05
CA HIS A 271 -6.19 -14.50 -6.47
C HIS A 271 -6.23 -16.01 -6.65
N VAL A 272 -5.42 -16.77 -5.92
CA VAL A 272 -5.42 -18.24 -5.96
C VAL A 272 -6.71 -18.82 -5.39
N GLU A 273 -7.14 -18.38 -4.21
CA GLU A 273 -8.35 -18.85 -3.52
C GLU A 273 -9.62 -18.60 -4.33
N SER A 274 -9.66 -17.51 -5.10
CA SER A 274 -10.78 -17.17 -5.96
C SER A 274 -10.79 -17.90 -7.31
N ASP A 275 -9.99 -18.95 -7.52
CA ASP A 275 -9.75 -19.58 -8.83
C ASP A 275 -9.32 -18.57 -9.90
N ARG A 276 -8.52 -17.57 -9.52
CA ARG A 276 -8.04 -16.49 -10.40
C ARG A 276 -9.13 -15.53 -10.89
N LYS A 277 -10.31 -15.52 -10.26
CA LYS A 277 -11.41 -14.61 -10.62
C LYS A 277 -11.18 -13.18 -10.13
N ILE A 278 -10.53 -13.01 -8.97
CA ILE A 278 -10.21 -11.69 -8.41
C ILE A 278 -8.82 -11.27 -8.90
N ALA A 279 -8.70 -10.08 -9.48
CA ALA A 279 -7.43 -9.60 -10.03
C ALA A 279 -6.34 -9.46 -8.96
N PHE A 280 -5.15 -9.99 -9.26
CA PHE A 280 -3.95 -9.88 -8.44
C PHE A 280 -3.38 -8.46 -8.43
N MET A 281 -3.32 -7.82 -9.60
CA MET A 281 -2.78 -6.46 -9.78
C MET A 281 -3.91 -5.41 -9.83
N PRO A 282 -3.62 -4.14 -9.48
CA PRO A 282 -4.52 -3.00 -9.71
C PRO A 282 -5.15 -3.00 -11.09
N THR A 283 -6.46 -2.79 -11.16
CA THR A 283 -7.15 -2.67 -12.45
C THR A 283 -6.84 -1.33 -13.10
N LYS A 284 -7.17 -1.19 -14.39
CA LYS A 284 -6.99 0.07 -15.11
C LYS A 284 -7.78 1.20 -14.44
N GLU A 285 -9.02 0.93 -14.02
CA GLU A 285 -9.89 1.88 -13.34
C GLU A 285 -9.31 2.32 -11.99
N GLU A 286 -8.71 1.40 -11.24
CA GLU A 286 -8.05 1.70 -9.96
C GLU A 286 -6.78 2.55 -10.18
N LEU A 287 -6.03 2.31 -11.26
CA LEU A 287 -4.86 3.12 -11.63
C LEU A 287 -5.23 4.51 -12.16
N GLU A 288 -6.39 4.67 -12.81
CA GLU A 288 -6.88 5.97 -13.30
C GLU A 288 -7.08 7.00 -12.17
N VAL A 289 -7.20 6.54 -10.93
CA VAL A 289 -7.21 7.40 -9.74
C VAL A 289 -5.93 8.25 -9.66
N LEU A 290 -4.80 7.76 -10.18
CA LEU A 290 -3.54 8.50 -10.23
C LEU A 290 -3.56 9.70 -11.17
N ASN A 291 -4.42 9.69 -12.21
CA ASN A 291 -4.55 10.80 -13.15
C ASN A 291 -5.06 12.08 -12.47
N SER A 292 -5.74 11.94 -11.32
CA SER A 292 -6.20 13.06 -10.51
C SER A 292 -5.06 13.87 -9.85
N PHE A 293 -3.86 13.28 -9.72
CA PHE A 293 -2.72 13.92 -9.07
C PHE A 293 -1.96 14.93 -9.96
N LYS A 294 -2.44 15.22 -11.19
CA LYS A 294 -1.81 16.15 -12.16
C LYS A 294 -0.29 15.99 -12.19
N GLU A 295 0.18 14.79 -12.52
CA GLU A 295 1.59 14.61 -12.83
C GLU A 295 1.90 15.40 -14.10
N VAL A 296 2.47 16.59 -13.93
CA VAL A 296 3.11 17.33 -15.03
C VAL A 296 4.39 16.56 -15.32
N ALA A 297 4.36 15.71 -16.34
CA ALA A 297 5.57 15.24 -17.00
C ALA A 297 6.22 16.45 -17.69
N ALA A 298 6.90 17.29 -16.92
CA ALA A 298 7.70 18.39 -17.43
C ALA A 298 8.96 17.81 -18.08
N GLY A 299 8.90 17.55 -19.39
CA GLY A 299 10.08 17.45 -20.24
C GLY A 299 10.87 16.12 -20.23
N SER A 300 10.32 15.03 -19.72
CA SER A 300 10.93 13.70 -19.86
C SER A 300 10.53 13.06 -21.20
N GLU A 301 11.51 12.50 -21.92
CA GLU A 301 11.30 11.63 -23.10
C GLU A 301 10.19 10.58 -22.84
N PRO A 302 9.43 10.18 -23.88
CA PRO A 302 8.39 9.16 -23.71
C PRO A 302 9.02 7.89 -23.10
N PRO A 303 8.40 7.28 -22.07
CA PRO A 303 8.99 6.18 -21.34
C PRO A 303 9.23 5.00 -22.28
N THR A 304 10.47 4.56 -22.40
CA THR A 304 10.83 3.28 -23.00
C THR A 304 10.22 2.16 -22.16
N LEU A 305 9.36 1.33 -22.76
CA LEU A 305 8.79 0.16 -22.10
C LEU A 305 9.90 -0.88 -21.93
N SER A 306 10.52 -0.93 -20.75
CA SER A 306 11.43 -2.00 -20.35
C SER A 306 10.61 -3.08 -19.67
N LEU A 307 10.49 -4.25 -20.30
CA LEU A 307 9.94 -5.43 -19.64
C LEU A 307 10.99 -5.96 -18.66
N VAL A 308 10.55 -6.24 -17.43
CA VAL A 308 11.40 -6.76 -16.36
C VAL A 308 10.73 -8.03 -15.86
N ASP A 309 11.43 -9.16 -15.94
CA ASP A 309 10.98 -10.42 -15.38
C ASP A 309 11.29 -10.44 -13.88
N LEU A 310 10.24 -10.53 -13.06
CA LEU A 310 10.34 -10.60 -11.61
C LEU A 310 9.88 -11.98 -11.14
N GLU A 311 10.73 -12.65 -10.38
CA GLU A 311 10.37 -13.91 -9.72
C GLU A 311 9.75 -13.63 -8.35
N VAL A 312 8.55 -14.18 -8.13
CA VAL A 312 7.81 -14.03 -6.89
C VAL A 312 7.48 -15.41 -6.33
N PHE A 313 7.86 -15.63 -5.08
CA PHE A 313 7.67 -16.88 -4.35
C PHE A 313 6.63 -16.65 -3.25
N PRO A 314 5.46 -17.32 -3.28
CA PRO A 314 4.37 -17.07 -2.33
C PRO A 314 4.78 -17.23 -0.86
N ASP A 315 5.67 -18.17 -0.57
CA ASP A 315 6.14 -18.47 0.78
C ASP A 315 7.28 -17.55 1.26
N ASP A 316 7.86 -16.73 0.37
CA ASP A 316 8.89 -15.74 0.71
C ASP A 316 8.38 -14.33 0.46
N ARG A 317 7.96 -13.66 1.53
CA ARG A 317 7.52 -12.27 1.49
C ARG A 317 8.55 -11.32 0.85
N LYS A 318 9.85 -11.57 1.01
CA LYS A 318 10.89 -10.69 0.47
C LYS A 318 10.96 -10.75 -1.06
N SER A 319 10.49 -11.84 -1.67
CA SER A 319 10.38 -11.94 -3.14
C SER A 319 9.41 -10.91 -3.73
N PHE A 320 8.49 -10.36 -2.94
CA PHE A 320 7.58 -9.29 -3.36
C PHE A 320 8.20 -7.88 -3.27
N TYR A 321 9.39 -7.72 -2.68
CA TYR A 321 10.03 -6.41 -2.52
C TYR A 321 10.28 -5.67 -3.84
N PRO A 322 10.76 -6.32 -4.93
CA PRO A 322 10.94 -5.64 -6.21
C PRO A 322 9.62 -5.07 -6.75
N VAL A 323 8.52 -5.83 -6.64
CA VAL A 323 7.18 -5.39 -7.06
C VAL A 323 6.69 -4.23 -6.19
N ALA A 324 6.88 -4.31 -4.87
CA ALA A 324 6.54 -3.21 -3.96
C ALA A 324 7.31 -1.92 -4.31
N GLU A 325 8.62 -2.04 -4.57
CA GLU A 325 9.48 -0.92 -4.99
C GLU A 325 9.05 -0.29 -6.32
N MET A 326 8.46 -1.06 -7.25
CA MET A 326 7.86 -0.51 -8.47
C MET A 326 6.69 0.44 -8.16
N TYR A 327 5.81 0.05 -7.24
CA TYR A 327 4.66 0.88 -6.84
C TYR A 327 5.06 2.10 -6.00
N MET A 328 6.22 2.05 -5.34
CA MET A 328 6.79 3.19 -4.63
C MET A 328 7.37 4.26 -5.58
N TRP A 329 7.61 3.91 -6.85
CA TRP A 329 8.12 4.83 -7.87
C TRP A 329 9.45 5.50 -7.42
N LEU A 330 9.60 6.81 -7.62
CA LEU A 330 10.78 7.59 -7.21
C LEU A 330 11.12 7.46 -5.72
N ARG A 331 10.15 7.13 -4.86
CA ARG A 331 10.40 6.95 -3.43
C ARG A 331 11.22 5.71 -3.12
N LYS A 332 11.35 4.75 -4.05
CA LYS A 332 12.29 3.64 -3.89
C LYS A 332 13.72 4.13 -3.65
N ASP A 333 14.07 5.32 -4.15
CA ASP A 333 15.41 5.89 -3.99
C ASP A 333 15.66 6.43 -2.56
N GLU A 334 14.61 6.55 -1.72
CA GLU A 334 14.74 6.77 -0.27
C GLU A 334 15.24 5.51 0.47
N ILE A 335 15.13 4.32 -0.15
CA ILE A 335 15.66 3.06 0.40
C ILE A 335 17.19 3.05 0.24
N PRO A 336 17.94 2.66 1.30
CA PRO A 336 19.38 2.47 1.20
C PRO A 336 19.75 1.60 -0.01
N ALA A 337 20.74 2.01 -0.80
CA ALA A 337 21.09 1.32 -2.06
C ALA A 337 21.45 -0.16 -1.84
N SER A 338 22.04 -0.51 -0.69
CA SER A 338 22.35 -1.89 -0.31
C SER A 338 21.12 -2.75 -0.03
N GLU A 339 19.97 -2.13 0.22
CA GLU A 339 18.71 -2.80 0.52
C GLU A 339 17.71 -2.78 -0.65
N ARG A 340 17.97 -2.01 -1.71
CA ARG A 340 17.10 -1.94 -2.90
C ARG A 340 17.13 -3.27 -3.66
N THR A 341 15.96 -3.86 -3.83
CA THR A 341 15.81 -5.17 -4.46
C THR A 341 15.47 -5.07 -5.94
N LEU A 342 14.74 -4.02 -6.36
CA LEU A 342 14.36 -3.80 -7.75
C LEU A 342 15.57 -3.47 -8.64
N ASP A 343 16.57 -2.76 -8.10
CA ASP A 343 17.74 -2.33 -8.87
C ASP A 343 18.53 -3.50 -9.48
N GLN A 344 18.44 -4.70 -8.90
CA GLN A 344 19.07 -5.92 -9.41
C GLN A 344 18.49 -6.40 -10.75
N TYR A 345 17.25 -6.01 -11.03
CA TYR A 345 16.49 -6.39 -12.22
C TYR A 345 16.48 -5.27 -13.28
N LEU A 346 16.87 -4.06 -12.90
CA LEU A 346 16.93 -2.93 -13.82
C LEU A 346 18.26 -2.95 -14.59
N PRO A 347 18.25 -2.67 -15.90
CA PRO A 347 19.48 -2.57 -16.67
C PRO A 347 20.37 -1.49 -16.06
N GLU A 348 21.64 -1.81 -15.80
CA GLU A 348 22.61 -0.84 -15.30
C GLU A 348 22.57 0.40 -16.20
N LYS A 349 22.35 1.59 -15.61
CA LYS A 349 22.58 2.85 -16.31
C LYS A 349 24.02 2.78 -16.82
N ARG A 350 24.22 2.54 -18.12
CA ARG A 350 25.53 2.66 -18.77
C ARG A 350 26.10 3.98 -18.28
N LYS A 351 27.17 3.92 -17.46
CA LYS A 351 27.97 5.10 -17.16
C LYS A 351 28.27 5.71 -18.52
N GLN A 352 27.83 6.95 -18.75
CA GLN A 352 28.29 7.73 -19.89
C GLN A 352 29.79 7.89 -19.72
N ILE A 353 30.54 6.90 -20.20
CA ILE A 353 31.95 7.03 -20.47
C ILE A 353 31.98 7.98 -21.66
N VAL A 354 32.22 9.25 -21.36
CA VAL A 354 32.62 10.24 -22.36
C VAL A 354 34.02 9.85 -22.81
N THR A 355 34.12 8.84 -23.68
CA THR A 355 35.29 8.63 -24.51
C THR A 355 35.18 9.57 -25.69
N ARG A 356 35.89 10.69 -25.60
CA ARG A 356 36.29 11.45 -26.79
C ARG A 356 37.33 10.65 -27.56
N ALA A 357 36.92 10.08 -28.68
CA ALA A 357 37.67 9.77 -29.90
C ALA A 357 36.66 9.04 -30.80
N GLY A 358 36.52 9.24 -32.10
CA GLY A 358 37.27 9.87 -33.17
C GLY A 358 36.44 9.49 -34.41
N GLY A 359 36.24 10.42 -35.34
CA GLY A 359 35.05 10.41 -36.20
C GLY A 359 34.93 9.22 -37.14
N HIS A 360 33.69 8.84 -37.47
CA HIS A 360 33.24 8.32 -38.75
C HIS A 360 31.77 8.74 -38.99
N SER A 361 31.48 9.13 -40.24
CA SER A 361 30.25 9.54 -40.94
C SER A 361 28.89 9.61 -40.22
N ALA A 362 28.17 10.70 -40.47
CA ALA A 362 26.77 10.90 -40.10
C ALA A 362 25.78 10.16 -41.05
N THR A 363 24.58 9.86 -40.51
CA THR A 363 23.25 9.73 -41.18
C THR A 363 22.64 8.37 -41.57
N ASP A 364 22.66 7.34 -40.71
CA ASP A 364 21.77 6.17 -40.87
C ASP A 364 20.72 6.08 -39.74
N LEU A 365 19.43 5.96 -40.12
CA LEU A 365 18.28 5.74 -39.22
C LEU A 365 17.99 4.24 -39.09
N GLY A 366 17.54 3.78 -37.92
CA GLY A 366 17.29 2.37 -37.61
C GLY A 366 18.46 1.62 -36.98
N THR A 367 19.41 2.35 -36.39
CA THR A 367 20.51 1.80 -35.58
C THR A 367 20.22 1.97 -34.09
N ASP A 368 20.94 1.26 -33.21
CA ASP A 368 20.84 1.40 -31.74
C ASP A 368 20.98 2.86 -31.27
N SER A 369 21.74 3.67 -32.02
CA SER A 369 21.99 5.08 -31.71
C SER A 369 20.90 6.04 -32.23
N LYS A 370 20.10 5.61 -33.21
CA LYS A 370 19.05 6.39 -33.87
C LYS A 370 17.92 5.45 -34.36
N PRO A 371 17.05 4.96 -33.46
CA PRO A 371 15.96 4.07 -33.84
C PRO A 371 14.89 4.81 -34.67
N VAL A 372 14.15 4.06 -35.47
CA VAL A 372 13.01 4.53 -36.25
C VAL A 372 11.82 4.77 -35.31
N VAL A 373 11.31 5.99 -35.23
CA VAL A 373 10.12 6.30 -34.42
C VAL A 373 8.86 6.20 -35.27
N ILE A 374 7.88 5.44 -34.80
CA ILE A 374 6.68 5.07 -35.55
C ILE A 374 5.47 5.28 -34.64
N ARG A 375 4.42 5.94 -35.15
CA ARG A 375 3.17 6.17 -34.42
C ARG A 375 2.03 5.55 -35.19
N VAL A 376 1.24 4.69 -34.57
CA VAL A 376 0.17 3.90 -35.20
C VAL A 376 -1.14 4.01 -34.41
N ARG A 377 -2.27 3.71 -35.04
CA ARG A 377 -3.60 3.89 -34.41
C ARG A 377 -4.11 2.67 -33.63
N SER A 378 -3.49 1.51 -33.74
CA SER A 378 -3.94 0.27 -33.08
C SER A 378 -2.79 -0.71 -32.83
N GLU A 379 -2.99 -1.63 -31.88
CA GLU A 379 -2.05 -2.71 -31.57
C GLU A 379 -1.82 -3.64 -32.76
N GLU A 380 -2.89 -4.00 -33.50
CA GLU A 380 -2.77 -4.83 -34.71
C GLU A 380 -1.87 -4.18 -35.77
N ARG A 381 -1.90 -2.85 -35.87
CA ARG A 381 -1.07 -2.08 -36.80
C ARG A 381 0.37 -1.95 -36.30
N ALA A 382 0.57 -1.86 -34.99
CA ALA A 382 1.89 -1.91 -34.36
C ALA A 382 2.59 -3.23 -34.64
N GLU A 383 1.88 -4.35 -34.49
CA GLU A 383 2.43 -5.70 -34.70
C GLU A 383 2.87 -5.93 -36.16
N LYS A 384 2.04 -5.51 -37.13
CA LYS A 384 2.39 -5.58 -38.57
C LYS A 384 3.64 -4.78 -38.91
N ILE A 385 3.77 -3.59 -38.33
CA ILE A 385 4.93 -2.72 -38.58
C ILE A 385 6.17 -3.22 -37.83
N TYR A 386 6.01 -3.80 -36.64
CA TYR A 386 7.10 -4.43 -35.91
C TYR A 386 7.72 -5.59 -36.69
N GLN A 387 6.89 -6.50 -37.23
CA GLN A 387 7.36 -7.60 -38.08
C GLN A 387 8.12 -7.11 -39.32
N LEU A 388 7.70 -5.97 -39.89
CA LEU A 388 8.38 -5.33 -41.00
C LEU A 388 9.75 -4.77 -40.57
N CYS A 389 9.83 -4.11 -39.41
CA CYS A 389 11.09 -3.61 -38.87
C CYS A 389 12.09 -4.72 -38.57
N GLU A 390 11.64 -5.85 -37.99
CA GLU A 390 12.50 -7.02 -37.77
C GLU A 390 13.04 -7.58 -39.10
N ARG A 391 12.18 -7.74 -40.11
CA ARG A 391 12.58 -8.27 -41.43
C ARG A 391 13.71 -7.45 -42.09
N TYR A 392 13.71 -6.14 -41.89
CA TYR A 392 14.68 -5.23 -42.50
C TYR A 392 15.80 -4.82 -41.53
N GLU A 393 15.89 -5.48 -40.37
CA GLU A 393 16.89 -5.22 -39.31
C GLU A 393 16.91 -3.74 -38.91
N LEU A 394 15.73 -3.16 -38.73
CA LEU A 394 15.55 -1.77 -38.30
C LEU A 394 15.20 -1.75 -36.81
N GLN A 395 16.04 -1.10 -36.02
CA GLN A 395 15.67 -0.78 -34.64
C GLN A 395 14.55 0.27 -34.65
N CYS A 396 13.39 -0.06 -34.07
CA CYS A 396 12.21 0.81 -34.08
C CYS A 396 11.60 1.00 -32.69
N ILE A 397 10.99 2.17 -32.49
CA ILE A 397 10.14 2.49 -31.35
C ILE A 397 8.74 2.75 -31.91
N ILE A 398 7.77 1.93 -31.52
CA ILE A 398 6.39 2.03 -32.00
C ILE A 398 5.49 2.51 -30.85
N GLY A 399 4.82 3.65 -31.03
CA GLY A 399 3.83 4.20 -30.11
C GLY A 399 2.42 4.12 -30.68
N ILE A 400 1.41 3.94 -29.83
CA ILE A 400 0.00 3.97 -30.23
C ILE A 400 -0.57 5.36 -29.96
N GLU A 401 -0.92 6.09 -31.01
CA GLU A 401 -1.41 7.47 -30.95
C GLU A 401 -2.63 7.69 -31.86
N TYR A 402 -3.38 8.76 -31.60
CA TYR A 402 -4.55 9.13 -32.41
C TYR A 402 -4.17 9.58 -33.83
N VAL A 403 -2.97 10.15 -33.99
CA VAL A 403 -2.41 10.59 -35.26
C VAL A 403 -1.28 9.65 -35.66
N GLU A 404 -1.36 9.13 -36.88
CA GLU A 404 -0.40 8.19 -37.41
C GLU A 404 0.78 8.92 -38.06
N ASP A 405 2.00 8.50 -37.74
CA ASP A 405 3.23 9.01 -38.35
C ASP A 405 4.20 7.86 -38.61
N LEU A 406 4.41 7.59 -39.89
CA LEU A 406 5.30 6.54 -40.40
C LEU A 406 6.49 7.14 -41.17
N SER A 407 6.77 8.43 -41.00
CA SER A 407 7.73 9.17 -41.81
C SER A 407 9.15 8.65 -41.66
N ASP A 408 9.56 8.25 -40.45
CA ASP A 408 10.89 7.71 -40.21
C ASP A 408 11.02 6.28 -40.72
N LEU A 409 9.96 5.47 -40.61
CA LEU A 409 9.91 4.14 -41.21
C LEU A 409 10.11 4.23 -42.72
N ARG A 410 9.43 5.18 -43.37
CA ARG A 410 9.60 5.46 -44.79
C ARG A 410 11.05 5.76 -45.14
N LYS A 411 11.71 6.66 -44.38
CA LYS A 411 13.10 7.05 -44.63
C LYS A 411 14.06 5.88 -44.43
N ALA A 412 13.91 5.13 -43.35
CA ALA A 412 14.78 4.00 -43.02
C ALA A 412 14.66 2.86 -44.04
N LEU A 413 13.44 2.53 -44.46
CA LEU A 413 13.22 1.55 -45.54
C LEU A 413 13.80 2.05 -46.86
N MET A 414 13.63 3.34 -47.20
CA MET A 414 14.22 3.90 -48.42
C MET A 414 15.75 3.88 -48.41
N GLN A 415 16.38 4.04 -47.24
CA GLN A 415 17.83 3.90 -47.06
C GLN A 415 18.27 2.44 -47.27
N LYS A 416 17.59 1.46 -46.66
CA LYS A 416 17.91 0.02 -46.81
C LYS A 416 17.66 -0.50 -48.21
N LEU A 417 16.58 -0.05 -48.86
CA LEU A 417 16.19 -0.49 -50.21
C LEU A 417 17.05 0.15 -51.31
N SER A 418 17.79 1.22 -51.00
CA SER A 418 18.63 1.93 -51.96
C SER A 418 20.09 1.51 -51.88
N PRO A 419 20.75 1.16 -53.00
CA PRO A 419 22.16 0.88 -53.01
C PRO A 419 22.95 2.16 -52.70
N SER A 420 24.08 2.00 -52.01
CA SER A 420 25.01 3.06 -51.62
C SER A 420 25.53 3.89 -52.80
N ASN A 421 25.49 3.35 -54.03
CA ASN A 421 25.70 4.10 -55.26
C ASN A 421 24.53 3.92 -56.23
N VAL A 422 23.70 4.96 -56.39
CA VAL A 422 22.51 4.97 -57.24
C VAL A 422 22.77 4.84 -58.76
N TYR A 423 24.03 4.89 -59.21
CA TYR A 423 24.41 4.73 -60.62
C TYR A 423 24.87 3.31 -60.99
N VAL A 424 24.82 2.35 -60.06
CA VAL A 424 25.08 0.94 -60.35
C VAL A 424 23.96 0.31 -61.20
N PRO A 425 24.25 -0.76 -61.98
CA PRO A 425 23.22 -1.53 -62.68
C PRO A 425 22.16 -2.06 -61.71
N CYS A 426 20.88 -1.93 -62.08
CA CYS A 426 19.77 -2.31 -61.22
C CYS A 426 19.65 -3.84 -61.12
N LEU A 427 19.55 -4.37 -59.89
CA LEU A 427 19.50 -5.81 -59.61
C LEU A 427 18.21 -6.52 -60.08
N CYS A 428 17.23 -5.79 -60.62
CA CYS A 428 15.98 -6.34 -61.13
C CYS A 428 16.09 -6.88 -62.57
N GLY A 429 17.30 -6.92 -63.16
CA GLY A 429 17.54 -7.47 -64.49
C GLY A 429 17.11 -6.56 -65.65
N SER A 430 16.75 -5.31 -65.40
CA SER A 430 16.25 -4.37 -66.42
C SER A 430 17.32 -3.79 -67.36
N GLY A 431 18.61 -4.03 -67.09
CA GLY A 431 19.73 -3.46 -67.86
C GLY A 431 19.96 -1.96 -67.65
N LEU A 432 19.13 -1.26 -66.86
CA LEU A 432 19.23 0.16 -66.56
C LEU A 432 19.96 0.42 -65.22
N LYS A 433 20.53 1.62 -65.03
CA LYS A 433 21.08 2.04 -63.73
C LYS A 433 19.96 2.21 -62.69
N TYR A 434 20.23 1.88 -61.43
CA TYR A 434 19.24 1.90 -60.34
C TYR A 434 18.42 3.19 -60.28
N LYS A 435 19.05 4.37 -60.35
CA LYS A 435 18.39 5.69 -60.37
C LYS A 435 17.28 5.83 -61.41
N PHE A 436 17.44 5.19 -62.58
CA PHE A 436 16.51 5.29 -63.71
C PHE A 436 15.57 4.08 -63.82
N CYS A 437 15.67 3.10 -62.91
CA CYS A 437 14.84 1.90 -62.87
C CYS A 437 14.06 1.78 -61.54
N CYS A 438 14.48 0.91 -60.62
CA CYS A 438 13.81 0.76 -59.32
C CYS A 438 13.85 2.05 -58.48
N GLY A 439 14.90 2.85 -58.61
CA GLY A 439 14.98 4.18 -57.99
C GLY A 439 13.92 5.17 -58.48
N ASN A 440 13.42 5.01 -59.72
CA ASN A 440 12.34 5.85 -60.24
C ASN A 440 10.96 5.36 -59.77
N LYS A 441 10.80 4.04 -59.51
CA LYS A 441 9.60 3.47 -58.86
C LYS A 441 9.50 3.88 -57.39
N LEU A 442 10.63 4.03 -56.70
CA LEU A 442 10.71 4.51 -55.31
C LEU A 442 10.33 5.99 -55.12
N LYS A 443 10.25 6.81 -56.20
CA LYS A 443 9.71 8.17 -56.09
C LYS A 443 8.22 8.18 -55.70
N ASN A 444 7.49 7.15 -56.11
CA ASN A 444 6.09 6.93 -55.73
C ASN A 444 5.98 5.77 -54.72
N PHE A 445 6.97 5.64 -53.82
CA PHE A 445 6.95 4.61 -52.78
C PHE A 445 5.71 4.79 -51.90
N ASP A 446 4.76 3.89 -52.08
CA ASP A 446 3.53 3.78 -51.31
C ASP A 446 3.80 2.86 -50.13
N LEU A 447 3.95 3.49 -48.96
CA LEU A 447 4.29 2.78 -47.73
C LEU A 447 3.13 1.90 -47.25
N GLU A 448 1.88 2.29 -47.47
CA GLU A 448 0.72 1.53 -47.00
C GLU A 448 0.62 0.20 -47.76
N ARG A 449 0.68 0.27 -49.08
CA ARG A 449 0.69 -0.93 -49.92
C ARG A 449 1.86 -1.85 -49.60
N PHE A 450 3.02 -1.27 -49.29
CA PHE A 450 4.21 -2.03 -48.92
C PHE A 450 4.04 -2.76 -47.58
N ILE A 451 3.41 -2.12 -46.59
CA ILE A 451 3.07 -2.73 -45.29
C ILE A 451 2.04 -3.84 -45.49
N GLU A 452 1.04 -3.67 -46.35
CA GLU A 452 0.03 -4.72 -46.63
C GLU A 452 0.63 -5.95 -47.31
N GLU A 453 1.49 -5.76 -48.31
CA GLU A 453 2.15 -6.85 -49.06
C GLU A 453 3.20 -7.61 -48.22
N ASN A 454 3.78 -6.98 -47.18
CA ASN A 454 4.88 -7.54 -46.41
C ASN A 454 4.58 -7.82 -44.92
N GLY A 455 3.49 -7.29 -44.38
CA GLY A 455 3.16 -7.32 -42.94
C GLY A 455 2.21 -8.43 -42.50
N THR A 456 1.85 -9.38 -43.38
CA THR A 456 1.13 -10.60 -42.97
C THR A 456 2.07 -11.80 -42.99
N GLY A 457 2.17 -12.49 -41.85
CA GLY A 457 2.88 -13.77 -41.73
C GLY A 457 2.22 -14.84 -42.60
N GLY A 458 2.62 -14.93 -43.86
CA GLY A 458 2.37 -16.06 -44.74
C GLY A 458 3.69 -16.64 -45.18
N GLY A 459 4.06 -17.80 -44.63
CA GLY A 459 5.22 -18.55 -45.09
C GLY A 459 5.08 -18.91 -46.57
N ALA A 460 6.05 -18.50 -47.38
CA ALA A 460 6.46 -19.20 -48.59
C ALA A 460 7.87 -18.73 -48.97
N LYS A 461 8.74 -19.74 -49.12
CA LYS A 461 10.09 -19.79 -49.70
C LYS A 461 10.63 -18.56 -50.43
#